data_AF-A0A800IPQ2-F1
#
_entry.id   AF-A0A800IPQ2-F1
#
_cell.length_a   1.000
_cell.length_b   1.000
_cell.length_c   1.000
_cell.angle_alpha   90.00
_cell.angle_beta   90.00
_cell.angle_gamma   90.00
#
_symmetry.space_group_name_H-M   'P 1'
#
loop_
_entity.id
_entity.type
_entity.pdbx_description
1 polymer ?
#
loop_
_entity_poly.entity_id
_entity_poly.type
_entity_poly.pdbx_seq_one_letter_code
_entity_poly.pdbx_strand_id
1 'polypeptide(L)'
;MEGETVRALIPKHAIDLDLFCTWSITRSNEKSLRKIPLSVQDLSWPVISPDGTQNAYVSNDRLWIRTLDEAMARETQDSEGTSWPFWSSQSACIGYDARTELR
;
A
#
# COMPACT_ATOMS: atom_id res chain seq x y z
N MET A 1 15.22 -36.75 -3.92
CA MET A 1 16.17 -36.04 -3.05
C MET A 1 15.37 -35.05 -2.24
N GLU A 2 15.63 -35.05 -0.95
CA GLU A 2 14.65 -34.88 0.13
C GLU A 2 13.99 -33.49 0.19
N GLY A 3 12.66 -33.46 0.26
CA GLY A 3 11.90 -32.28 0.63
C GLY A 3 11.85 -32.19 2.14
N GLU A 4 12.72 -31.37 2.71
CA GLU A 4 12.85 -31.13 4.14
C GLU A 4 11.49 -30.66 4.70
N THR A 5 10.84 -31.53 5.48
CA THR A 5 9.59 -31.22 6.16
C THR A 5 9.91 -30.41 7.40
N VAL A 6 9.85 -29.08 7.30
CA VAL A 6 9.85 -28.21 8.48
C VAL A 6 8.50 -28.30 9.19
N ARG A 7 8.38 -29.25 10.12
CA ARG A 7 7.29 -29.28 11.10
C ARG A 7 7.50 -28.16 12.10
N ALA A 8 6.65 -27.14 12.08
CA ALA A 8 6.53 -26.23 13.21
C ALA A 8 5.98 -27.02 14.41
N LEU A 9 6.85 -27.29 15.38
CA LEU A 9 6.44 -27.79 16.69
C LEU A 9 5.72 -26.66 17.41
N ILE A 10 4.40 -26.75 17.48
CA ILE A 10 3.60 -25.89 18.36
C ILE A 10 3.84 -26.37 19.79
N PRO A 11 4.40 -25.56 20.70
CA PRO A 11 4.46 -25.93 22.11
C PRO A 11 3.02 -26.00 22.64
N LYS A 12 2.58 -27.22 22.91
CA LYS A 12 1.38 -27.53 23.67
C LYS A 12 1.62 -27.02 25.09
N HIS A 13 0.87 -25.98 25.47
CA HIS A 13 0.90 -25.26 26.74
C HIS A 13 1.89 -24.09 26.82
N ALA A 14 1.56 -22.97 26.17
CA ALA A 14 2.03 -21.66 26.59
C ALA A 14 0.84 -20.69 26.58
N ILE A 15 0.33 -20.44 27.78
CA ILE A 15 -0.60 -19.36 28.10
C ILE A 15 0.32 -18.20 28.46
N ASP A 16 0.54 -17.25 27.56
CA ASP A 16 0.89 -15.90 27.97
C ASP A 16 0.60 -14.89 26.85
N LEU A 17 0.09 -13.75 27.27
CA LEU A 17 -0.39 -12.65 26.45
C LEU A 17 0.81 -11.84 25.95
N ASP A 18 1.21 -12.05 24.70
CA ASP A 18 1.95 -11.02 23.97
C ASP A 18 1.56 -11.08 22.49
N LEU A 19 0.77 -10.08 22.09
CA LEU A 19 0.33 -9.82 20.72
C LEU A 19 1.52 -9.36 19.86
N PHE A 20 2.50 -10.23 19.63
CA PHE A 20 3.49 -10.00 18.58
C PHE A 20 2.84 -10.35 17.24
N CYS A 21 2.48 -9.32 16.49
CA CYS A 21 2.12 -9.45 15.08
C CYS A 21 3.38 -9.79 14.27
N THR A 22 3.83 -11.05 14.34
CA THR A 22 4.80 -11.56 13.37
C THR A 22 4.06 -11.80 12.07
N TRP A 23 4.25 -10.89 11.12
CA TRP A 23 3.84 -11.11 9.75
C TRP A 23 4.81 -12.09 9.09
N SER A 24 4.27 -13.12 8.44
CA SER A 24 5.04 -14.03 7.59
C SER A 24 4.75 -13.65 6.15
N ILE A 25 5.71 -13.03 5.45
CA ILE A 25 5.64 -12.95 3.98
C ILE A 25 6.08 -14.32 3.48
N THR A 26 5.11 -15.21 3.26
CA THR A 26 5.33 -16.35 2.39
C THR A 26 5.54 -15.78 0.99
N ARG A 27 6.76 -15.85 0.46
CA ARG A 27 7.07 -15.43 -0.90
C ARG A 27 6.28 -16.32 -1.86
N SER A 28 5.06 -15.90 -2.17
CA SER A 28 4.20 -16.57 -3.14
C SER A 28 4.92 -16.49 -4.48
N ASN A 29 5.27 -17.67 -4.98
CA ASN A 29 6.18 -17.85 -6.09
C ASN A 29 5.60 -17.18 -7.35
N GLU A 30 6.39 -16.25 -7.91
CA GLU A 30 6.35 -15.77 -9.29
C GLU A 30 5.01 -15.20 -9.82
N LYS A 31 4.49 -14.12 -9.21
CA LYS A 31 3.61 -13.20 -9.94
C LYS A 31 4.48 -12.29 -10.82
N SER A 32 4.34 -12.44 -12.13
CA SER A 32 4.97 -11.57 -13.14
C SER A 32 4.79 -10.10 -12.75
N LEU A 33 5.92 -9.40 -12.56
CA LEU A 33 5.91 -7.99 -12.19
C LEU A 33 5.33 -7.18 -13.36
N ARG A 34 4.09 -6.70 -13.21
CA ARG A 34 3.50 -5.78 -14.18
C ARG A 34 4.10 -4.40 -13.95
N LYS A 35 4.91 -3.92 -14.90
CA LYS A 35 5.30 -2.51 -14.95
C LYS A 35 4.10 -1.68 -15.40
N ILE A 36 3.73 -0.69 -14.61
CA ILE A 36 2.70 0.28 -14.95
C ILE A 36 3.42 1.53 -15.44
N PRO A 37 3.39 1.85 -16.75
CA PRO A 37 3.99 3.07 -17.25
C PRO A 37 3.17 4.27 -16.77
N LEU A 38 3.71 5.01 -15.80
CA LEU A 38 3.16 6.28 -15.35
C LEU A 38 3.90 7.39 -16.10
N SER A 39 3.27 7.98 -17.10
CA SER A 39 3.79 9.16 -17.79
C SER A 39 3.34 10.41 -17.03
N VAL A 40 3.94 10.61 -15.86
CA VAL A 40 3.55 11.65 -14.90
C VAL A 40 4.76 12.55 -14.67
N GLN A 41 4.61 13.85 -14.90
CA GLN A 41 5.63 14.83 -14.53
C GLN A 41 5.61 15.02 -13.00
N ASP A 42 6.79 15.07 -12.37
CA ASP A 42 6.95 15.32 -10.93
C ASP A 42 6.16 14.38 -10.00
N LEU A 43 6.26 13.06 -10.25
CA LEU A 43 5.66 12.06 -9.38
C LEU A 43 6.42 11.96 -8.06
N SER A 44 5.74 12.21 -6.95
CA SER A 44 6.27 12.10 -5.60
C SER A 44 5.33 11.33 -4.68
N TRP A 45 5.91 10.72 -3.63
CA TRP A 45 5.22 9.98 -2.56
C TRP A 45 4.12 8.99 -3.03
N PRO A 46 4.43 8.00 -3.90
CA PRO A 46 3.45 6.99 -4.27
C PRO A 46 3.13 6.06 -3.09
N VAL A 47 1.84 5.81 -2.87
CA VAL A 47 1.33 4.87 -1.86
C VAL A 47 0.27 3.95 -2.45
N ILE A 48 0.31 2.67 -2.08
CA ILE A 48 -0.64 1.66 -2.54
C ILE A 48 -1.64 1.39 -1.42
N SER A 49 -2.92 1.21 -1.77
CA SER A 49 -3.97 0.84 -0.81
C SER A 49 -3.68 -0.53 -0.18
N PRO A 50 -4.04 -0.76 1.09
CA PRO A 50 -3.83 -2.06 1.75
C PRO A 50 -4.45 -3.26 1.01
N ASP A 51 -5.58 -3.05 0.32
CA ASP A 51 -6.23 -4.07 -0.51
C ASP A 51 -5.50 -4.34 -1.86
N GLY A 52 -4.48 -3.53 -2.20
CA GLY A 52 -3.67 -3.68 -3.40
C GLY A 52 -4.39 -3.32 -4.70
N THR A 53 -5.47 -2.54 -4.66
CA THR A 53 -6.28 -2.19 -5.84
C THR A 53 -6.02 -0.78 -6.36
N GLN A 54 -5.54 0.13 -5.52
CA GLN A 54 -5.40 1.55 -5.86
C GLN A 54 -3.99 2.06 -5.53
N ASN A 55 -3.56 3.05 -6.29
CA ASN A 55 -2.36 3.84 -6.06
C ASN A 55 -2.78 5.30 -5.91
N ALA A 56 -2.21 5.98 -4.93
CA ALA A 56 -2.26 7.43 -4.85
C ALA A 56 -0.85 8.02 -4.90
N TYR A 57 -0.72 9.17 -5.54
CA TYR A 57 0.54 9.87 -5.70
C TYR A 57 0.31 11.37 -5.84
N VAL A 58 1.34 12.16 -5.55
CA VAL A 58 1.32 13.60 -5.78
C VAL A 58 1.98 13.90 -7.13
N SER A 59 1.32 14.72 -7.94
CA SER A 59 1.85 15.27 -9.19
C SER A 59 1.32 16.67 -9.41
N ASN A 60 2.19 17.60 -9.80
CA ASN A 60 1.87 19.03 -9.95
C ASN A 60 1.20 19.63 -8.70
N ASP A 61 1.75 19.32 -7.52
CA ASP A 61 1.25 19.77 -6.19
C ASP A 61 -0.21 19.36 -5.90
N ARG A 62 -0.70 18.32 -6.58
CA ARG A 62 -2.07 17.80 -6.48
C ARG A 62 -2.08 16.31 -6.24
N LEU A 63 -3.11 15.82 -5.54
CA LEU A 63 -3.29 14.41 -5.26
C LEU A 63 -4.03 13.72 -6.41
N TRP A 64 -3.46 12.60 -6.85
CA TRP A 64 -4.02 11.75 -7.89
C TRP A 64 -4.26 10.36 -7.34
N ILE A 65 -5.38 9.75 -7.70
CA ILE A 65 -5.74 8.37 -7.35
C ILE A 65 -5.97 7.58 -8.65
N ARG A 66 -5.40 6.39 -8.71
CA ARG A 66 -5.47 5.51 -9.88
C ARG A 66 -5.70 4.07 -9.43
N THR A 67 -6.78 3.50 -9.92
CA THR A 67 -7.06 2.05 -9.95
C THR A 67 -5.96 1.34 -10.73
N LEU A 68 -5.39 0.27 -10.18
CA LEU A 68 -4.23 -0.42 -10.75
C LEU A 68 -4.59 -1.25 -12.00
N ASP A 69 -5.86 -1.62 -12.13
CA ASP A 69 -6.45 -2.25 -13.30
C ASP A 69 -6.76 -1.24 -14.43
N GLU A 70 -6.94 0.03 -14.09
CA GLU A 70 -7.27 1.09 -15.05
C GLU A 70 -6.04 1.89 -15.51
N ALA A 71 -6.16 2.54 -16.67
CA ALA A 71 -5.10 3.37 -17.23
C ALA A 71 -5.12 4.80 -16.66
N MET A 72 -6.30 5.33 -16.40
CA MET A 72 -6.53 6.73 -16.07
C MET A 72 -6.43 6.98 -14.57
N ALA A 73 -5.72 8.04 -14.20
CA ALA A 73 -5.74 8.58 -12.85
C ALA A 73 -6.79 9.69 -12.76
N ARG A 74 -7.37 9.85 -11.58
CA ARG A 74 -8.31 10.92 -11.25
C ARG A 74 -7.67 11.88 -10.26
N GLU A 75 -7.76 13.16 -10.54
CA GLU A 75 -7.38 14.21 -9.58
C GLU A 75 -8.42 14.30 -8.46
N THR A 76 -7.94 14.42 -7.23
CA THR A 76 -8.79 14.70 -6.07
C THR A 76 -9.07 16.20 -6.02
N GLN A 77 -10.34 16.58 -5.95
CA GLN A 77 -10.74 17.99 -5.80
C GLN A 77 -10.13 18.60 -4.53
N ASP A 78 -9.80 19.89 -4.59
CA ASP A 78 -9.26 20.67 -3.47
C ASP A 78 -7.95 20.14 -2.83
N SER A 79 -7.15 19.39 -3.61
CA SER A 79 -5.88 18.79 -3.17
C SER A 79 -4.63 19.62 -3.51
N GLU A 80 -4.78 20.92 -3.73
CA GLU A 80 -3.64 21.78 -4.03
C GLU A 80 -2.73 21.97 -2.80
N GLY A 81 -1.42 21.84 -2.99
CA GLY A 81 -0.46 21.90 -1.89
C GLY A 81 -0.39 20.61 -1.07
N THR A 82 -0.77 19.48 -1.65
CA THR A 82 -0.82 18.19 -0.95
C THR A 82 0.55 17.52 -0.84
N SER A 83 0.85 16.96 0.32
CA SER A 83 2.01 16.11 0.56
C SER A 83 1.69 14.90 1.42
N TRP A 84 2.60 13.92 1.43
CA TRP A 84 2.57 12.72 2.28
C TRP A 84 1.21 12.00 2.37
N PRO A 85 0.67 11.53 1.23
CA PRO A 85 -0.56 10.75 1.26
C PRO A 85 -0.40 9.42 2.02
N PHE A 86 -1.46 8.98 2.69
CA PHE A 86 -1.54 7.64 3.28
C PHE A 86 -2.96 7.08 3.20
N TRP A 87 -3.06 5.76 3.06
CA TRP A 87 -4.34 5.06 3.04
C TRP A 87 -4.79 4.66 4.44
N SER A 88 -6.10 4.74 4.68
CA SER A 88 -6.73 4.07 5.83
C SER A 88 -6.49 2.56 5.77
N SER A 89 -6.44 1.90 6.93
CA SER A 89 -6.21 0.44 7.02
C SER A 89 -7.29 -0.37 6.30
N GLN A 90 -8.52 0.16 6.19
CA GLN A 90 -9.64 -0.45 5.47
C GLN A 90 -9.68 -0.12 3.97
N SER A 91 -8.68 0.58 3.42
CA SER A 91 -8.61 1.01 2.01
C SER A 91 -9.76 1.93 1.52
N ALA A 92 -10.58 2.48 2.42
CA ALA A 92 -11.76 3.26 2.04
C ALA A 92 -11.47 4.76 1.85
N CYS A 93 -10.52 5.28 2.61
CA CYS A 93 -10.18 6.70 2.62
C CYS A 93 -8.68 6.90 2.41
N ILE A 94 -8.34 8.05 1.84
CA ILE A 94 -7.00 8.59 1.76
C ILE A 94 -6.92 9.85 2.62
N GLY A 95 -5.87 9.96 3.43
CA GLY A 95 -5.52 11.16 4.17
C GLY A 95 -4.24 11.78 3.61
N TYR A 96 -4.08 13.09 3.77
CA TYR A 96 -2.91 13.81 3.29
C TYR A 96 -2.69 15.14 4.03
N ASP A 97 -1.45 15.61 3.99
CA ASP A 97 -1.11 16.92 4.54
C ASP A 97 -1.42 17.99 3.50
N ALA A 98 -2.39 18.86 3.78
CA ALA A 98 -2.54 20.13 3.07
C ALA A 98 -1.71 21.19 3.80
N ARG A 99 -1.11 22.13 3.06
CA ARG A 99 -0.19 23.19 3.60
C ARG A 99 -0.64 23.90 4.89
N THR A 100 -1.91 23.85 5.25
CA THR A 100 -2.46 24.46 6.46
C THR A 100 -3.21 23.51 7.40
N GLU A 101 -3.50 22.26 7.01
CA GLU A 101 -4.28 21.31 7.84
C GLU A 101 -4.19 19.86 7.31
N LEU A 102 -4.27 18.85 8.19
CA LEU A 102 -4.43 17.44 7.80
C LEU A 102 -5.88 17.20 7.35
N ARG A 103 -6.07 16.60 6.17
CA ARG A 103 -7.39 16.28 5.61
C ARG A 103 -7.49 14.80 5.23
#